data_AF-B9K332-F1
#
_entry.id   AF-B9K332-F1
#
_cell.length_a   1.000
_cell.length_b   1.000
_cell.length_c   1.000
_cell.angle_alpha   90.00
_cell.angle_beta   90.00
_cell.angle_gamma   90.00
#
_symmetry.space_group_name_H-M   'P 1'
#
loop_
_entity.id
_entity.type
_entity.pdbx_description
1 polymer ?
#
loop_
_entity_poly.entity_id
_entity_poly.type
_entity_poly.pdbx_seq_one_letter_code
_entity_poly.pdbx_strand_id
1 'polypeptide(L)'
;MKRPKVRAVTPVIQNKPVSYADRLITLSGGPALIWPYHNILPGEGPFEIAPDSNCYRNPNWVEQLPSSIPRNKVIVNLLPALTEEWLANGKFRIDPERWIMDIVVHYEERGVCFRGSYAADLAKILRGNADALRYNWTLLFYYVAIIKKLLERRNVEEAMQELVKVSKADVPRAGMMLSLGALSLFLKADQTLHLHGDPKSAYSFVQRFFDFQPGQKGEVNHLSVAYLRNRSLDLGMYYFFPAMTSLGQQPVGETLIATHDAPLQRLIFRVLPFLFDPTVAPAVPTSIAVDEFANDDGLAFVEWRSRLNEKFEPPFNKDQRLKRLANLADYAKGLCDMSDEKDALDEVWREWTLPYLDGNP
;
A
#
# COMPACT_ATOMS: atom_id res chain seq x y z
N MET A 1 4.76 36.94 11.04
CA MET A 1 3.53 36.24 11.46
C MET A 1 3.90 34.96 12.20
N LYS A 2 3.35 34.73 13.40
CA LYS A 2 3.60 33.51 14.19
C LYS A 2 2.86 32.34 13.54
N ARG A 3 3.56 31.23 13.29
CA ARG A 3 3.00 29.99 12.72
C ARG A 3 1.82 29.50 13.59
N PRO A 4 0.66 29.16 13.01
CA PRO A 4 -0.35 28.41 13.75
C PRO A 4 0.27 27.06 14.15
N LYS A 5 0.22 26.72 15.43
CA LYS A 5 0.45 25.33 15.85
C LYS A 5 -0.70 24.52 15.25
N VAL A 6 -0.41 23.71 14.23
CA VAL A 6 -1.35 22.70 13.75
C VAL A 6 -1.55 21.74 14.92
N ARG A 7 -2.72 21.81 15.54
CA ARG A 7 -3.13 20.88 16.59
C ARG A 7 -3.33 19.54 15.89
N ALA A 8 -2.61 18.50 16.28
CA ALA A 8 -2.82 17.17 15.72
C ALA A 8 -4.30 16.80 15.84
N VAL A 9 -4.93 16.45 14.72
CA VAL A 9 -6.33 16.01 14.71
C VAL A 9 -6.36 14.70 15.50
N THR A 10 -7.14 14.67 16.58
CA THR A 10 -7.40 13.42 17.31
C THR A 10 -8.68 12.83 16.72
N PRO A 11 -8.60 11.76 15.92
CA PRO A 11 -9.78 11.19 15.29
C PRO A 11 -10.73 10.61 16.34
N VAL A 12 -12.03 10.67 16.07
CA VAL A 12 -13.06 10.08 16.95
C VAL A 12 -13.14 8.59 16.66
N ILE A 13 -12.58 7.78 17.56
CA ILE A 13 -12.58 6.32 17.48
C ILE A 13 -13.98 5.79 17.78
N GLN A 14 -14.49 4.92 16.90
CA GLN A 14 -15.76 4.24 17.08
C GLN A 14 -15.56 2.85 17.70
N ASN A 15 -16.48 2.48 18.59
CA ASN A 15 -16.56 1.11 19.12
C ASN A 15 -17.16 0.12 18.10
N LYS A 16 -17.80 0.63 17.04
CA LYS A 16 -18.38 -0.16 15.96
C LYS A 16 -17.65 0.09 14.63
N PRO A 17 -17.50 -0.95 13.79
CA PRO A 17 -17.11 -0.82 12.39
C PRO A 17 -17.83 0.31 11.64
N VAL A 18 -17.08 1.02 10.79
CA VAL A 18 -17.62 1.92 9.78
C VAL A 18 -17.65 1.18 8.44
N SER A 19 -18.84 1.07 7.86
CA SER A 19 -19.07 0.32 6.62
C SER A 19 -18.21 0.85 5.47
N TYR A 20 -17.85 0.01 4.50
CA TYR A 20 -17.08 0.50 3.35
C TYR A 20 -17.85 1.51 2.50
N ALA A 21 -19.18 1.39 2.43
CA ALA A 21 -20.03 2.34 1.72
C ALA A 21 -19.95 3.75 2.31
N ASP A 22 -19.84 3.87 3.63
CA ASP A 22 -19.66 5.16 4.31
C ASP A 22 -18.22 5.68 4.16
N ARG A 23 -17.25 4.79 3.96
CA ARG A 23 -15.82 5.11 3.78
C ARG A 23 -15.41 5.36 2.32
N LEU A 24 -16.35 5.36 1.37
CA LEU A 24 -16.06 5.46 -0.07
C LEU A 24 -16.87 6.58 -0.72
N ILE A 25 -16.19 7.46 -1.45
CA ILE A 25 -16.80 8.37 -2.42
C ILE A 25 -16.26 8.06 -3.81
N THR A 26 -17.14 7.86 -4.79
CA THR A 26 -16.73 7.73 -6.19
C THR A 26 -16.95 9.06 -6.90
N LEU A 27 -15.86 9.70 -7.37
CA LEU A 27 -15.95 10.94 -8.11
C LEU A 27 -16.42 10.68 -9.54
N SER A 28 -17.20 11.61 -10.11
CA SER A 28 -17.76 11.49 -11.45
C SER A 28 -16.66 11.60 -12.52
N GLY A 29 -16.18 10.46 -13.03
CA GLY A 29 -15.08 10.42 -14.00
C GLY A 29 -13.69 10.61 -13.38
N GLY A 30 -13.60 10.51 -12.06
CA GLY A 30 -12.37 10.65 -11.28
C GLY A 30 -12.05 9.38 -10.47
N PRO A 31 -11.03 9.44 -9.59
CA PRO A 31 -10.69 8.35 -8.69
C PRO A 31 -11.76 8.16 -7.62
N ALA A 32 -11.71 6.99 -6.98
CA ALA A 32 -12.37 6.77 -5.71
C ALA A 32 -11.58 7.46 -4.59
N LEU A 33 -12.29 8.09 -3.66
CA LEU A 33 -11.76 8.58 -2.39
C LEU A 33 -12.13 7.61 -1.29
N ILE A 34 -11.13 7.09 -0.60
CA ILE A 34 -11.30 6.02 0.39
C ILE A 34 -10.76 6.48 1.74
N TRP A 35 -11.60 6.40 2.77
CA TRP A 35 -11.15 6.45 4.16
C TRP A 35 -10.59 5.09 4.55
N PRO A 36 -9.28 4.99 4.83
CA PRO A 36 -8.64 3.69 4.95
C PRO A 36 -8.87 3.05 6.33
N TYR A 37 -9.35 3.81 7.33
CA TYR A 37 -9.53 3.33 8.70
C TYR A 37 -10.96 2.84 8.93
N HIS A 38 -11.08 1.62 9.47
CA HIS A 38 -12.35 0.93 9.72
C HIS A 38 -13.08 1.42 10.98
N ASN A 39 -12.37 2.08 11.90
CA ASN A 39 -12.89 2.52 13.19
C ASN A 39 -12.89 4.05 13.35
N ILE A 40 -12.74 4.80 12.25
CA ILE A 40 -12.84 6.26 12.21
C ILE A 40 -13.99 6.61 11.28
N LEU A 41 -14.97 7.37 11.80
CA LEU A 41 -16.06 7.89 10.98
C LEU A 41 -15.55 9.07 10.13
N PRO A 42 -15.91 9.15 8.84
CA PRO A 42 -15.65 10.32 8.03
C PRO A 42 -16.15 11.61 8.69
N GLY A 43 -15.28 12.61 8.78
CA GLY A 43 -15.52 13.90 9.40
C GLY A 43 -15.64 15.05 8.39
N GLU A 44 -15.41 16.27 8.88
CA GLU A 44 -15.49 17.52 8.10
C GLU A 44 -14.11 18.09 7.72
N GLY A 45 -13.06 17.28 7.84
CA GLY A 45 -11.68 17.65 7.57
C GLY A 45 -10.96 18.42 8.69
N PRO A 46 -9.76 18.98 8.42
CA PRO A 46 -9.11 19.07 7.12
C PRO A 46 -8.79 17.71 6.50
N PHE A 47 -8.94 17.59 5.19
CA PHE A 47 -8.82 16.34 4.45
C PHE A 47 -7.41 16.19 3.88
N GLU A 48 -6.66 15.19 4.32
CA GLU A 48 -5.36 14.85 3.76
C GLU A 48 -5.51 13.74 2.71
N ILE A 49 -5.54 14.12 1.45
CA ILE A 49 -5.76 13.21 0.32
C ILE A 49 -4.43 12.80 -0.28
N ALA A 50 -4.15 11.50 -0.26
CA ALA A 50 -2.98 10.87 -0.87
C ALA A 50 -3.36 10.24 -2.22
N PRO A 51 -3.01 10.89 -3.35
CA PRO A 51 -3.24 10.32 -4.67
C PRO A 51 -2.24 9.20 -4.99
N ASP A 52 -2.71 8.19 -5.72
CA ASP A 52 -1.85 7.19 -6.34
C ASP A 52 -1.01 7.77 -7.51
N SER A 53 -0.16 6.92 -8.11
CA SER A 53 0.73 7.30 -9.20
C SER A 53 0.01 7.77 -10.47
N ASN A 54 -1.25 7.37 -10.68
CA ASN A 54 -2.08 7.84 -11.81
C ASN A 54 -2.78 9.17 -11.49
N CYS A 55 -3.16 9.38 -10.24
CA CYS A 55 -3.92 10.56 -9.81
C CYS A 55 -3.03 11.78 -9.56
N TYR A 56 -1.80 11.59 -9.08
CA TYR A 56 -0.99 12.73 -8.65
C TYR A 56 -0.55 13.63 -9.82
N ARG A 57 -0.30 13.04 -11.00
CA ARG A 57 0.10 13.76 -12.23
C ARG A 57 -1.06 14.46 -12.93
N ASN A 58 -2.31 14.04 -12.67
CA ASN A 58 -3.50 14.59 -13.30
C ASN A 58 -4.46 15.15 -12.24
N PRO A 59 -4.30 16.41 -11.81
CA PRO A 59 -5.06 16.98 -10.70
C PRO A 59 -6.52 17.33 -11.03
N ASN A 60 -7.03 17.01 -12.24
CA ASN A 60 -8.40 17.36 -12.66
C ASN A 60 -9.49 16.79 -11.74
N TRP A 61 -9.21 15.69 -11.03
CA TRP A 61 -10.15 15.11 -10.08
C TRP A 61 -10.50 16.05 -8.90
N VAL A 62 -9.62 17.00 -8.57
CA VAL A 62 -9.82 17.96 -7.48
C VAL A 62 -11.03 18.86 -7.74
N GLU A 63 -11.32 19.17 -8.99
CA GLU A 63 -12.47 19.99 -9.38
C GLU A 63 -13.80 19.24 -9.22
N GLN A 64 -13.74 17.91 -9.18
CA GLN A 64 -14.88 17.02 -9.04
C GLN A 64 -15.22 16.71 -7.57
N LEU A 65 -14.44 17.27 -6.62
CA LEU A 65 -14.68 17.07 -5.20
C LEU A 65 -16.08 17.55 -4.80
N PRO A 66 -16.81 16.76 -3.99
CA PRO A 66 -18.14 17.14 -3.54
C PRO A 66 -18.07 18.37 -2.62
N SER A 67 -19.20 19.07 -2.47
CA SER A 67 -19.29 20.25 -1.59
C SER A 67 -18.97 19.94 -0.12
N SER A 68 -19.11 18.69 0.31
CA SER A 68 -18.70 18.21 1.64
C SER A 68 -17.18 18.17 1.84
N ILE A 69 -16.39 18.17 0.76
CA ILE A 69 -14.92 18.21 0.78
C ILE A 69 -14.48 19.49 0.06
N PRO A 70 -14.63 20.67 0.68
CA PRO A 70 -14.29 21.92 0.02
C PRO A 70 -12.77 22.02 -0.15
N ARG A 71 -12.34 22.44 -1.35
CA ARG A 71 -10.93 22.48 -1.77
C ARG A 71 -10.00 23.25 -0.83
N ASN A 72 -10.50 24.28 -0.15
CA ASN A 72 -9.74 25.05 0.84
C ASN A 72 -9.46 24.29 2.16
N LYS A 73 -10.10 23.14 2.38
CA LYS A 73 -9.82 22.21 3.48
C LYS A 73 -8.99 21.00 3.03
N VAL A 74 -8.62 20.92 1.75
CA VAL A 74 -7.85 19.80 1.19
C VAL A 74 -6.36 20.05 1.31
N ILE A 75 -5.65 19.05 1.82
CA ILE A 75 -4.21 18.94 1.87
C ILE A 75 -3.85 17.76 0.96
N VAL A 76 -3.19 18.00 -0.15
CA VAL A 76 -2.75 16.90 -1.03
C VAL A 76 -1.41 16.38 -0.52
N ASN A 77 -1.39 15.13 -0.06
CA ASN A 77 -0.18 14.45 0.36
C ASN A 77 0.43 13.70 -0.81
N LEU A 78 1.40 14.33 -1.49
CA LEU A 78 2.09 13.75 -2.65
C LEU A 78 3.18 12.72 -2.26
N LEU A 79 3.50 12.56 -0.97
CA LEU A 79 4.61 11.73 -0.53
C LEU A 79 4.51 10.25 -0.97
N PRO A 80 3.34 9.58 -0.90
CA PRO A 80 3.23 8.19 -1.35
C PRO A 80 3.62 8.02 -2.82
N ALA A 81 3.03 8.83 -3.72
CA ALA A 81 3.30 8.74 -5.15
C ALA A 81 4.71 9.21 -5.53
N LEU A 82 5.26 10.21 -4.84
CA LEU A 82 6.63 10.69 -5.10
C LEU A 82 7.70 9.79 -4.51
N THR A 83 7.36 8.91 -3.57
CA THR A 83 8.27 7.85 -3.12
C THR A 83 8.58 6.91 -4.26
N GLU A 84 7.59 6.56 -5.09
CA GLU A 84 7.83 5.78 -6.32
C GLU A 84 8.80 6.51 -7.26
N GLU A 85 8.54 7.78 -7.57
CA GLU A 85 9.42 8.57 -8.45
C GLU A 85 10.84 8.65 -7.88
N TRP A 86 10.95 8.86 -6.57
CA TRP A 86 12.23 8.90 -5.89
C TRP A 86 13.01 7.60 -6.06
N LEU A 87 12.36 6.44 -6.03
CA LEU A 87 13.04 5.15 -6.16
C LEU A 87 13.32 4.79 -7.63
N ALA A 88 12.37 5.02 -8.53
CA ALA A 88 12.42 4.53 -9.91
C ALA A 88 12.98 5.53 -10.94
N ASN A 89 13.03 6.84 -10.64
CA ASN A 89 13.33 7.87 -11.62
C ASN A 89 14.59 8.67 -11.25
N GLY A 90 15.72 8.33 -11.87
CA GLY A 90 16.99 9.03 -11.67
C GLY A 90 16.95 10.52 -12.02
N LYS A 91 16.12 10.94 -12.99
CA LYS A 91 15.98 12.36 -13.37
C LYS A 91 15.27 13.17 -12.29
N PHE A 92 14.27 12.58 -11.64
CA PHE A 92 13.57 13.22 -10.52
C PHE A 92 14.52 13.49 -9.35
N ARG A 93 15.48 12.59 -9.08
CA ARG A 93 16.46 12.76 -8.00
C ARG A 93 17.44 13.93 -8.21
N ILE A 94 17.65 14.38 -9.45
CA ILE A 94 18.58 15.50 -9.77
C ILE A 94 18.03 16.83 -9.24
N ASP A 95 16.75 17.11 -9.46
CA ASP A 95 16.09 18.35 -9.05
C ASP A 95 14.64 18.08 -8.57
N PRO A 96 14.48 17.39 -7.43
CA PRO A 96 13.17 16.98 -6.94
C PRO A 96 12.30 18.17 -6.56
N GLU A 97 12.89 19.25 -6.04
CA GLU A 97 12.14 20.42 -5.55
C GLU A 97 11.41 21.11 -6.69
N ARG A 98 12.09 21.32 -7.83
CA ARG A 98 11.46 21.91 -9.01
C ARG A 98 10.33 21.03 -9.55
N TRP A 99 10.56 19.73 -9.68
CA TRP A 99 9.55 18.79 -10.17
C TRP A 99 8.30 18.76 -9.29
N ILE A 100 8.50 18.78 -7.96
CA ILE A 100 7.39 18.83 -7.01
C ILE A 100 6.65 20.17 -7.14
N MET A 101 7.38 21.28 -7.32
CA MET A 101 6.75 22.59 -7.50
C MET A 101 5.90 22.65 -8.78
N ASP A 102 6.36 22.08 -9.89
CA ASP A 102 5.59 22.02 -11.14
C ASP A 102 4.25 21.28 -10.92
N ILE A 103 4.24 20.21 -10.12
CA ILE A 103 3.01 19.51 -9.73
C ILE A 103 2.13 20.40 -8.84
N VAL A 104 2.71 21.03 -7.82
CA VAL A 104 2.00 21.90 -6.86
C VAL A 104 1.26 23.03 -7.58
N VAL A 105 1.90 23.70 -8.53
CA VAL A 105 1.29 24.80 -9.31
C VAL A 105 -0.01 24.33 -9.96
N HIS A 106 -0.04 23.14 -10.57
CA HIS A 106 -1.26 22.63 -11.21
C HIS A 106 -2.39 22.32 -10.22
N TYR A 107 -2.09 21.94 -8.98
CA TYR A 107 -3.11 21.80 -7.95
C TYR A 107 -3.59 23.17 -7.41
N GLU A 108 -2.68 24.15 -7.29
CA GLU A 108 -3.02 25.51 -6.85
C GLU A 108 -3.92 26.23 -7.85
N GLU A 109 -3.68 26.07 -9.15
CA GLU A 109 -4.57 26.54 -10.24
C GLU A 109 -6.00 26.02 -10.09
N ARG A 110 -6.19 24.88 -9.43
CA ARG A 110 -7.49 24.22 -9.19
C ARG A 110 -8.07 24.51 -7.80
N GLY A 111 -7.43 25.39 -7.03
CA GLY A 111 -7.96 25.92 -5.77
C GLY A 111 -7.58 25.12 -4.51
N VAL A 112 -6.60 24.23 -4.58
CA VAL A 112 -5.98 23.61 -3.39
C VAL A 112 -4.86 24.52 -2.88
N CYS A 113 -4.70 24.62 -1.56
CA CYS A 113 -3.63 25.43 -0.97
C CYS A 113 -2.51 24.54 -0.43
N PHE A 114 -1.26 24.80 -0.83
CA PHE A 114 -0.09 24.17 -0.22
C PHE A 114 0.54 25.10 0.82
N ARG A 115 1.17 24.50 1.83
CA ARG A 115 1.95 25.26 2.80
C ARG A 115 3.24 25.79 2.16
N GLY A 116 3.73 26.92 2.66
CA GLY A 116 5.04 27.44 2.27
C GLY A 116 6.14 26.38 2.45
N SER A 117 7.08 26.34 1.52
CA SER A 117 8.20 25.37 1.47
C SER A 117 7.79 23.89 1.31
N TYR A 118 6.55 23.59 0.89
CA TYR A 118 6.09 22.21 0.72
C TYR A 118 7.02 21.36 -0.14
N ALA A 119 7.44 21.86 -1.33
CA ALA A 119 8.32 21.12 -2.23
C ALA A 119 9.70 20.82 -1.61
N ALA A 120 10.32 21.81 -0.97
CA ALA A 120 11.61 21.68 -0.31
C ALA A 120 11.54 20.69 0.86
N ASP A 121 10.50 20.78 1.70
CA ASP A 121 10.31 19.87 2.82
C ASP A 121 10.08 18.43 2.34
N LEU A 122 9.31 18.25 1.27
CA LEU A 122 9.01 16.94 0.72
C LEU A 122 10.26 16.30 0.08
N ALA A 123 11.05 17.08 -0.66
CA ALA A 123 12.33 16.63 -1.18
C ALA A 123 13.30 16.25 -0.05
N LYS A 124 13.31 17.01 1.05
CA LYS A 124 14.10 16.69 2.25
C LYS A 124 13.64 15.38 2.89
N ILE A 125 12.33 15.12 2.98
CA ILE A 125 11.78 13.86 3.51
C ILE A 125 12.20 12.68 2.63
N LEU A 126 12.03 12.79 1.31
CA LEU A 126 12.40 11.74 0.36
C LEU A 126 13.89 11.41 0.44
N ARG A 127 14.75 12.44 0.49
CA ARG A 127 16.20 12.27 0.62
C ARG A 127 16.60 11.70 1.98
N GLY A 128 16.05 12.24 3.06
CA GLY A 128 16.40 11.83 4.42
C GLY A 128 15.92 10.43 4.81
N ASN A 129 14.89 9.91 4.11
CA ASN A 129 14.33 8.59 4.38
C ASN A 129 14.57 7.59 3.23
N ALA A 130 15.43 7.92 2.25
CA ALA A 130 15.63 7.12 1.05
C ALA A 130 15.88 5.63 1.35
N ASP A 131 16.72 5.34 2.35
CA ASP A 131 17.03 3.98 2.81
C ASP A 131 15.82 3.23 3.35
N ALA A 132 15.02 3.89 4.19
CA ALA A 132 13.82 3.30 4.76
C ALA A 132 12.75 3.05 3.69
N LEU A 133 12.56 4.03 2.79
CA LEU A 133 11.64 3.93 1.66
C LEU A 133 12.02 2.78 0.73
N ARG A 134 13.31 2.67 0.37
CA ARG A 134 13.83 1.59 -0.49
C ARG A 134 13.67 0.22 0.18
N TYR A 135 14.03 0.07 1.46
CA TYR A 135 13.82 -1.19 2.19
C TYR A 135 12.35 -1.62 2.19
N ASN A 136 11.45 -0.69 2.50
CA ASN A 136 10.01 -0.96 2.56
C ASN A 136 9.47 -1.41 1.19
N TRP A 137 9.98 -0.83 0.11
CA TRP A 137 9.59 -1.20 -1.24
C TRP A 137 10.14 -2.55 -1.69
N THR A 138 11.42 -2.81 -1.41
CA THR A 138 12.06 -4.09 -1.73
C THR A 138 11.36 -5.25 -1.04
N LEU A 139 10.91 -5.04 0.21
CA LEU A 139 10.09 -6.00 0.92
C LEU A 139 8.83 -6.38 0.12
N LEU A 140 8.16 -5.40 -0.49
CA LEU A 140 6.95 -5.64 -1.29
C LEU A 140 7.23 -6.52 -2.50
N PHE A 141 8.37 -6.33 -3.20
CA PHE A 141 8.74 -7.20 -4.34
C PHE A 141 8.74 -8.67 -3.96
N TYR A 142 9.38 -9.02 -2.84
CA TYR A 142 9.48 -10.42 -2.43
C TYR A 142 8.14 -10.98 -1.95
N TYR A 143 7.32 -10.19 -1.24
CA TYR A 143 5.98 -10.63 -0.85
C TYR A 143 5.04 -10.78 -2.06
N VAL A 144 5.11 -9.89 -3.05
CA VAL A 144 4.36 -10.02 -4.31
C VAL A 144 4.76 -11.31 -5.04
N ALA A 145 6.07 -11.59 -5.16
CA ALA A 145 6.56 -12.82 -5.77
C ALA A 145 6.02 -14.06 -5.04
N ILE A 146 6.13 -14.08 -3.71
CA ILE A 146 5.61 -15.18 -2.87
C ILE A 146 4.11 -15.37 -3.11
N ILE A 147 3.29 -14.32 -2.97
CA ILE A 147 1.83 -14.43 -3.14
C ILE A 147 1.49 -14.92 -4.55
N LYS A 148 2.16 -14.40 -5.58
CA LYS A 148 1.95 -14.82 -6.97
C LYS A 148 2.26 -16.31 -7.16
N LYS A 149 3.41 -16.80 -6.69
CA LYS A 149 3.75 -18.23 -6.79
C LYS A 149 2.80 -19.12 -5.99
N LEU A 150 2.33 -18.67 -4.83
CA LEU A 150 1.33 -19.40 -4.06
C LEU A 150 -0.03 -19.47 -4.78
N LEU A 151 -0.43 -18.39 -5.46
CA LEU A 151 -1.65 -18.36 -6.28
C LEU A 151 -1.58 -19.25 -7.52
N GLU A 152 -0.39 -19.60 -8.00
CA GLU A 152 -0.22 -20.53 -9.14
C GLU A 152 -0.36 -22.00 -8.73
N ARG A 153 -0.28 -22.31 -7.43
CA ARG A 153 -0.48 -23.67 -6.93
C ARG A 153 -1.92 -24.11 -7.14
N ARG A 154 -2.08 -25.37 -7.54
CA ARG A 154 -3.40 -26.00 -7.70
C ARG A 154 -4.08 -26.25 -6.34
N ASN A 155 -3.30 -26.73 -5.37
CA ASN A 155 -3.80 -27.01 -4.02
C ASN A 155 -3.68 -25.75 -3.15
N VAL A 156 -4.83 -25.14 -2.85
CA VAL A 156 -4.91 -23.91 -2.05
C VAL A 156 -4.51 -24.15 -0.59
N GLU A 157 -4.78 -25.34 -0.05
CA GLU A 157 -4.43 -25.67 1.33
C GLU A 157 -2.92 -25.80 1.50
N GLU A 158 -2.23 -26.45 0.55
CA GLU A 158 -0.77 -26.47 0.50
C GLU A 158 -0.18 -25.06 0.35
N ALA A 159 -0.77 -24.22 -0.51
CA ALA A 159 -0.35 -22.84 -0.65
C ALA A 159 -0.51 -22.04 0.65
N MET A 160 -1.59 -22.27 1.41
CA MET A 160 -1.80 -21.63 2.70
C MET A 160 -0.82 -22.14 3.76
N GLN A 161 -0.50 -23.44 3.76
CA GLN A 161 0.53 -24.00 4.63
C GLN A 161 1.90 -23.37 4.37
N GLU A 162 2.25 -23.12 3.11
CA GLU A 162 3.45 -22.36 2.75
C GLU A 162 3.41 -20.92 3.25
N LEU A 163 2.29 -20.22 3.10
CA LEU A 163 2.14 -18.87 3.65
C LEU A 163 2.32 -18.86 5.17
N VAL A 164 1.82 -19.88 5.87
CA VAL A 164 2.03 -20.07 7.31
C VAL A 164 3.53 -20.28 7.63
N LYS A 165 4.27 -21.02 6.81
CA LYS A 165 5.74 -21.16 6.97
C LYS A 165 6.44 -19.80 6.84
N VAL A 166 6.11 -19.00 5.82
CA VAL A 166 6.63 -17.62 5.69
C VAL A 166 6.27 -16.78 6.92
N SER A 167 5.05 -16.92 7.43
CA SER A 167 4.58 -16.20 8.64
C SER A 167 5.36 -16.55 9.92
N LYS A 168 6.13 -17.65 9.92
CA LYS A 168 6.94 -18.13 11.05
C LYS A 168 8.44 -18.08 10.78
N ALA A 169 8.85 -17.82 9.54
CA ALA A 169 10.25 -17.74 9.14
C ALA A 169 10.94 -16.48 9.72
N ASP A 170 12.27 -16.55 9.79
CA ASP A 170 13.16 -15.44 10.15
C ASP A 170 13.32 -14.45 8.97
N VAL A 171 12.22 -13.78 8.63
CA VAL A 171 12.10 -12.81 7.54
C VAL A 171 11.46 -11.51 8.05
N PRO A 172 11.56 -10.37 7.33
CA PRO A 172 10.83 -9.17 7.69
C PRO A 172 9.33 -9.45 7.64
N ARG A 173 8.60 -9.08 8.68
CA ARG A 173 7.15 -9.31 8.74
C ARG A 173 6.41 -8.13 8.13
N ALA A 174 5.64 -8.39 7.08
CA ALA A 174 4.63 -7.46 6.60
C ALA A 174 3.24 -8.08 6.79
N GLY A 175 2.62 -7.80 7.94
CA GLY A 175 1.32 -8.36 8.32
C GLY A 175 0.21 -8.09 7.30
N MET A 176 0.24 -6.91 6.67
CA MET A 176 -0.66 -6.55 5.56
C MET A 176 -0.50 -7.47 4.35
N MET A 177 0.73 -7.75 3.94
CA MET A 177 1.03 -8.61 2.80
C MET A 177 0.66 -10.06 3.09
N LEU A 178 0.91 -10.53 4.32
CA LEU A 178 0.47 -11.86 4.75
C LEU A 178 -1.06 -11.96 4.77
N SER A 179 -1.75 -10.92 5.26
CA SER A 179 -3.23 -10.88 5.29
C SER A 179 -3.80 -10.83 3.88
N LEU A 180 -3.17 -10.09 2.96
CA LEU A 180 -3.54 -10.07 1.53
C LEU A 180 -3.28 -11.43 0.87
N GLY A 181 -2.17 -12.10 1.19
CA GLY A 181 -1.91 -13.46 0.73
C GLY A 181 -2.98 -14.45 1.22
N ALA A 182 -3.34 -14.37 2.50
CA ALA A 182 -4.38 -15.22 3.08
C ALA A 182 -5.76 -14.95 2.44
N LEU A 183 -6.13 -13.68 2.24
CA LEU A 183 -7.36 -13.30 1.54
C LEU A 183 -7.37 -13.82 0.10
N SER A 184 -6.26 -13.65 -0.61
CA SER A 184 -6.11 -14.11 -1.99
C SER A 184 -6.29 -15.63 -2.10
N LEU A 185 -5.74 -16.40 -1.17
CA LEU A 185 -5.88 -17.85 -1.12
C LEU A 185 -7.30 -18.28 -0.68
N PHE A 186 -7.88 -17.60 0.31
CA PHE A 186 -9.26 -17.84 0.75
C PHE A 186 -10.24 -17.69 -0.42
N LEU A 187 -10.14 -16.58 -1.15
CA LEU A 187 -10.98 -16.31 -2.33
C LEU A 187 -10.65 -17.24 -3.51
N LYS A 188 -9.43 -17.79 -3.59
CA LYS A 188 -9.08 -18.81 -4.58
C LYS A 188 -9.77 -20.14 -4.29
N ALA A 189 -9.94 -20.49 -3.01
CA ALA A 189 -10.61 -21.72 -2.58
C ALA A 189 -12.10 -21.71 -2.96
N ASP A 190 -12.73 -20.53 -2.88
CA ASP A 190 -14.10 -20.32 -3.37
C ASP A 190 -14.19 -19.06 -4.24
N GLN A 191 -14.05 -19.27 -5.55
CA GLN A 191 -14.07 -18.20 -6.56
C GLN A 191 -15.49 -17.68 -6.84
N THR A 192 -16.52 -18.28 -6.23
CA THR A 192 -17.92 -17.86 -6.37
C THR A 192 -18.32 -16.82 -5.32
N LEU A 193 -17.49 -16.58 -4.31
CA LEU A 193 -17.71 -15.57 -3.27
C LEU A 193 -17.82 -14.15 -3.85
N HIS A 194 -18.83 -13.43 -3.40
CA HIS A 194 -19.05 -12.02 -3.70
C HIS A 194 -18.99 -11.21 -2.42
N LEU A 195 -18.43 -10.00 -2.50
CA LEU A 195 -18.57 -9.02 -1.44
C LEU A 195 -19.97 -8.40 -1.52
N HIS A 196 -20.52 -7.98 -0.40
CA HIS A 196 -21.90 -7.49 -0.30
C HIS A 196 -22.19 -6.38 -1.34
N GLY A 197 -23.17 -6.59 -2.22
CA GLY A 197 -23.52 -5.61 -3.25
C GLY A 197 -22.52 -5.46 -4.41
N ASP A 198 -21.46 -6.27 -4.48
CA ASP A 198 -20.57 -6.31 -5.64
C ASP A 198 -21.09 -7.32 -6.69
N PRO A 199 -21.28 -6.91 -7.96
CA PRO A 199 -21.72 -7.83 -9.01
C PRO A 199 -20.62 -8.78 -9.51
N LYS A 200 -19.35 -8.56 -9.13
CA LYS A 200 -18.24 -9.42 -9.53
C LYS A 200 -17.78 -10.28 -8.36
N SER A 201 -17.31 -11.48 -8.64
CA SER A 201 -16.68 -12.31 -7.61
C SER A 201 -15.44 -11.63 -7.07
N ALA A 202 -15.22 -11.75 -5.76
CA ALA A 202 -14.11 -11.11 -5.08
C ALA A 202 -12.75 -11.60 -5.63
N TYR A 203 -12.67 -12.89 -5.99
CA TYR A 203 -11.47 -13.48 -6.60
C TYR A 203 -11.13 -12.85 -7.96
N SER A 204 -12.09 -12.31 -8.71
CA SER A 204 -11.80 -11.64 -9.99
C SER A 204 -10.90 -10.40 -9.82
N PHE A 205 -10.97 -9.72 -8.66
CA PHE A 205 -10.08 -8.61 -8.33
C PHE A 205 -8.68 -9.10 -7.95
N VAL A 206 -8.57 -10.20 -7.20
CA VAL A 206 -7.30 -10.88 -6.89
C VAL A 206 -6.61 -11.28 -8.19
N GLN A 207 -7.36 -11.95 -9.06
CA GLN A 207 -6.85 -12.43 -10.34
C GLN A 207 -6.41 -11.26 -11.22
N ARG A 208 -7.26 -10.24 -11.42
CA ARG A 208 -6.88 -9.04 -12.18
C ARG A 208 -5.62 -8.36 -11.62
N PHE A 209 -5.47 -8.36 -10.30
CA PHE A 209 -4.30 -7.78 -9.65
C PHE A 209 -3.06 -8.64 -9.88
N PHE A 210 -3.08 -9.95 -9.64
CA PHE A 210 -1.86 -10.76 -9.70
C PHE A 210 -1.56 -11.37 -11.07
N ASP A 211 -2.48 -11.34 -12.03
CA ASP A 211 -2.23 -11.83 -13.38
C ASP A 211 -1.17 -11.01 -14.12
N PHE A 212 -0.40 -11.69 -14.97
CA PHE A 212 0.54 -11.06 -15.88
C PHE A 212 -0.21 -10.32 -16.99
N GLN A 213 0.27 -9.13 -17.37
CA GLN A 213 -0.35 -8.32 -18.43
C GLN A 213 0.63 -8.15 -19.62
N PRO A 214 0.96 -9.23 -20.35
CA PRO A 214 1.93 -9.16 -21.44
C PRO A 214 1.51 -8.12 -22.49
N GLY A 215 2.46 -7.28 -22.90
CA GLY A 215 2.20 -6.17 -23.83
C GLY A 215 1.72 -4.87 -23.17
N GLN A 216 1.53 -4.85 -21.84
CA GLN A 216 1.27 -3.65 -21.06
C GLN A 216 2.39 -3.43 -20.04
N LYS A 217 2.77 -2.17 -19.80
CA LYS A 217 3.75 -1.76 -18.77
C LYS A 217 5.08 -2.56 -18.79
N GLY A 218 5.48 -3.08 -19.95
CA GLY A 218 6.70 -3.89 -20.11
C GLY A 218 6.64 -5.29 -19.47
N GLU A 219 5.47 -5.79 -19.12
CA GLU A 219 5.30 -7.11 -18.50
C GLU A 219 5.43 -8.26 -19.51
N VAL A 220 5.83 -9.42 -18.98
CA VAL A 220 5.91 -10.71 -19.67
C VAL A 220 5.09 -11.74 -18.89
N ASN A 221 4.95 -12.95 -19.41
CA ASN A 221 4.10 -14.01 -18.86
C ASN A 221 4.73 -14.82 -17.70
N HIS A 222 5.70 -14.24 -16.98
CA HIS A 222 6.37 -14.81 -15.81
C HIS A 222 6.83 -13.66 -14.90
N LEU A 223 7.29 -13.98 -13.68
CA LEU A 223 7.82 -12.96 -12.78
C LEU A 223 9.02 -12.26 -13.41
N SER A 224 8.87 -10.97 -13.71
CA SER A 224 9.94 -10.09 -14.18
C SER A 224 10.07 -8.87 -13.27
N VAL A 225 11.17 -8.13 -13.39
CA VAL A 225 11.35 -6.87 -12.64
C VAL A 225 10.21 -5.89 -12.93
N ALA A 226 9.75 -5.81 -14.18
CA ALA A 226 8.61 -4.97 -14.56
C ALA A 226 7.31 -5.38 -13.83
N TYR A 227 7.00 -6.68 -13.79
CA TYR A 227 5.83 -7.18 -13.06
C TYR A 227 5.91 -6.88 -11.56
N LEU A 228 7.05 -7.22 -10.92
CA LEU A 228 7.28 -7.00 -9.50
C LEU A 228 7.16 -5.52 -9.16
N ARG A 229 7.75 -4.67 -10.00
CA ARG A 229 7.64 -3.22 -9.93
C ARG A 229 6.18 -2.77 -9.97
N ASN A 230 5.45 -3.09 -11.02
CA ASN A 230 4.08 -2.60 -11.18
C ASN A 230 3.18 -2.99 -9.99
N ARG A 231 3.19 -4.27 -9.58
CA ARG A 231 2.33 -4.73 -8.48
C ARG A 231 2.75 -4.19 -7.12
N SER A 232 4.06 -4.08 -6.87
CA SER A 232 4.54 -3.53 -5.59
C SER A 232 4.33 -2.03 -5.50
N LEU A 233 4.33 -1.32 -6.64
CA LEU A 233 3.99 0.10 -6.69
C LEU A 233 2.52 0.34 -6.34
N ASP A 234 1.62 -0.44 -6.93
CA ASP A 234 0.19 -0.37 -6.63
C ASP A 234 -0.06 -0.67 -5.12
N LEU A 235 0.57 -1.72 -4.57
CA LEU A 235 0.50 -2.02 -3.12
C LEU A 235 1.28 -1.05 -2.24
N GLY A 236 2.18 -0.27 -2.83
CA GLY A 236 2.95 0.76 -2.18
C GLY A 236 2.05 1.74 -1.45
N MET A 237 0.92 2.12 -2.05
CA MET A 237 -0.09 2.99 -1.43
C MET A 237 -0.67 2.39 -0.14
N TYR A 238 -0.98 1.09 -0.18
CA TYR A 238 -1.51 0.36 0.96
C TYR A 238 -0.45 0.18 2.05
N TYR A 239 0.81 -0.05 1.68
CA TYR A 239 1.90 -0.23 2.64
C TYR A 239 2.44 1.09 3.21
N PHE A 240 2.25 2.20 2.49
CA PHE A 240 2.90 3.48 2.76
C PHE A 240 2.51 4.07 4.13
N PHE A 241 1.21 4.10 4.47
CA PHE A 241 0.78 4.75 5.72
C PHE A 241 1.34 4.05 6.97
N PRO A 242 1.31 2.70 7.07
CA PRO A 242 1.96 2.02 8.19
C PRO A 242 3.46 2.24 8.22
N ALA A 243 4.12 2.23 7.06
CA ALA A 243 5.55 2.51 6.96
C ALA A 243 5.91 3.93 7.46
N MET A 244 5.16 4.95 7.07
CA MET A 244 5.41 6.33 7.51
C MET A 244 5.12 6.54 8.99
N THR A 245 4.09 5.90 9.51
CA THR A 245 3.77 5.91 10.94
C THR A 245 4.95 5.35 11.75
N SER A 246 5.57 4.26 11.27
CA SER A 246 6.79 3.68 11.87
C SER A 246 7.99 4.62 11.87
N LEU A 247 8.04 5.57 10.94
CA LEU A 247 9.05 6.62 10.86
C LEU A 247 8.68 7.87 11.67
N GLY A 248 7.65 7.80 12.50
CA GLY A 248 7.18 8.90 13.34
C GLY A 248 6.47 10.01 12.57
N GLN A 249 6.12 9.79 11.29
CA GLN A 249 5.28 10.72 10.54
C GLN A 249 3.81 10.45 10.87
N GLN A 250 3.07 11.51 11.14
CA GLN A 250 1.65 11.45 11.44
C GLN A 250 0.89 12.24 10.37
N PRO A 251 -0.33 11.79 9.99
CA PRO A 251 -1.22 12.60 9.20
C PRO A 251 -1.45 13.98 9.85
N VAL A 252 -1.49 15.02 9.03
CA VAL A 252 -1.82 16.39 9.44
C VAL A 252 -3.31 16.69 9.30
N GLY A 253 -4.06 15.79 8.67
CA GLY A 253 -5.51 15.82 8.57
C GLY A 253 -6.12 14.43 8.55
N GLU A 254 -7.39 14.38 8.22
CA GLU A 254 -8.14 13.16 8.01
C GLU A 254 -7.65 12.46 6.74
N THR A 255 -7.12 11.24 6.86
CA THR A 255 -6.49 10.54 5.74
C THR A 255 -7.52 10.00 4.75
N LEU A 256 -7.35 10.35 3.48
CA LEU A 256 -8.03 9.73 2.34
C LEU A 256 -7.03 9.25 1.31
N ILE A 257 -7.41 8.23 0.57
CA ILE A 257 -6.66 7.71 -0.58
C ILE A 257 -7.46 8.00 -1.83
N ALA A 258 -6.81 8.59 -2.84
CA ALA A 258 -7.39 8.78 -4.16
C ALA A 258 -6.77 7.79 -5.15
N THR A 259 -7.57 6.82 -5.63
CA THR A 259 -7.09 5.80 -6.56
C THR A 259 -8.11 5.42 -7.63
N HIS A 260 -7.61 5.07 -8.81
CA HIS A 260 -8.39 4.44 -9.89
C HIS A 260 -8.26 2.91 -9.88
N ASP A 261 -7.40 2.35 -9.02
CA ASP A 261 -7.12 0.93 -9.03
C ASP A 261 -8.27 0.14 -8.40
N ALA A 262 -8.94 -0.66 -9.24
CA ALA A 262 -10.11 -1.41 -8.82
C ALA A 262 -9.79 -2.47 -7.75
N PRO A 263 -8.68 -3.22 -7.80
CA PRO A 263 -8.28 -4.07 -6.68
C PRO A 263 -8.04 -3.34 -5.36
N LEU A 264 -7.34 -2.20 -5.35
CA LEU A 264 -7.17 -1.38 -4.15
C LEU A 264 -8.52 -0.94 -3.58
N GLN A 265 -9.39 -0.39 -4.45
CA GLN A 265 -10.71 0.10 -4.07
C GLN A 265 -11.64 -1.04 -3.65
N ARG A 266 -11.91 -2.00 -4.52
CA ARG A 266 -13.03 -2.93 -4.38
C ARG A 266 -12.72 -4.16 -3.54
N LEU A 267 -11.44 -4.39 -3.22
CA LEU A 267 -11.03 -5.54 -2.44
C LEU A 267 -10.16 -5.14 -1.25
N ILE A 268 -9.01 -4.50 -1.47
CA ILE A 268 -7.98 -4.37 -0.43
C ILE A 268 -8.41 -3.44 0.69
N PHE A 269 -8.71 -2.16 0.40
CA PHE A 269 -9.19 -1.21 1.43
C PHE A 269 -10.61 -1.50 1.93
N ARG A 270 -11.34 -2.32 1.19
CA ARG A 270 -12.68 -2.78 1.54
C ARG A 270 -12.63 -3.85 2.63
N VAL A 271 -11.90 -4.93 2.37
CA VAL A 271 -11.85 -6.14 3.22
C VAL A 271 -10.75 -6.06 4.28
N LEU A 272 -9.62 -5.42 3.96
CA LEU A 272 -8.46 -5.26 4.84
C LEU A 272 -8.17 -3.79 5.14
N PRO A 273 -9.14 -3.00 5.67
CA PRO A 273 -8.89 -1.63 6.07
C PRO A 273 -7.94 -1.56 7.27
N PHE A 274 -7.37 -0.38 7.52
CA PHE A 274 -6.57 -0.12 8.70
C PHE A 274 -7.44 0.01 9.96
N LEU A 275 -6.83 -0.19 11.11
CA LEU A 275 -7.35 0.18 12.42
C LEU A 275 -6.48 1.29 12.98
N PHE A 276 -7.12 2.36 13.42
CA PHE A 276 -6.46 3.39 14.18
C PHE A 276 -6.49 3.00 15.66
N ASP A 277 -5.33 2.67 16.21
CA ASP A 277 -5.18 2.39 17.64
C ASP A 277 -3.96 3.16 18.19
N PRO A 278 -4.18 4.21 18.99
CA PRO A 278 -3.10 5.03 19.53
C PRO A 278 -2.25 4.29 20.57
N THR A 279 -2.72 3.16 21.12
CA THR A 279 -2.01 2.40 22.17
C THR A 279 -0.93 1.48 21.60
N VAL A 280 -1.05 1.10 20.33
CA VAL A 280 -0.10 0.24 19.61
C VAL A 280 0.77 1.03 18.62
N ALA A 281 0.67 2.36 18.63
CA ALA A 281 1.49 3.22 17.81
C ALA A 281 3.00 2.94 18.06
N PRO A 282 3.83 2.84 17.00
CA PRO A 282 3.55 3.25 15.63
C PRO A 282 3.00 2.13 14.71
N ALA A 283 2.57 0.99 15.24
CA ALA A 283 1.94 -0.04 14.43
C ALA A 283 0.58 0.44 13.93
N VAL A 284 0.29 0.19 12.64
CA VAL A 284 -1.04 0.39 12.05
C VAL A 284 -1.61 -0.99 11.76
N PRO A 285 -2.43 -1.54 12.67
CA PRO A 285 -3.02 -2.86 12.49
C PRO A 285 -3.98 -2.88 11.29
N THR A 286 -4.08 -4.06 10.66
CA THR A 286 -5.05 -4.34 9.61
C THR A 286 -6.26 -5.02 10.23
N SER A 287 -7.47 -4.50 9.96
CA SER A 287 -8.73 -5.15 10.32
C SER A 287 -9.11 -6.24 9.32
N ILE A 288 -10.08 -7.06 9.69
CA ILE A 288 -10.90 -7.82 8.74
C ILE A 288 -12.30 -7.23 8.80
N ALA A 289 -12.77 -6.65 7.69
CA ALA A 289 -14.14 -6.16 7.57
C ALA A 289 -15.09 -7.34 7.32
N VAL A 290 -15.44 -8.06 8.38
CA VAL A 290 -16.29 -9.27 8.34
C VAL A 290 -17.66 -8.96 7.73
N ASP A 291 -18.16 -7.76 7.97
CA ASP A 291 -19.45 -7.24 7.49
C ASP A 291 -19.51 -7.00 5.98
N GLU A 292 -18.36 -7.02 5.28
CA GLU A 292 -18.32 -6.89 3.82
C GLU A 292 -18.58 -8.22 3.10
N PHE A 293 -18.57 -9.34 3.81
CA PHE A 293 -18.90 -10.66 3.29
C PHE A 293 -20.39 -10.98 3.49
N ALA A 294 -20.94 -11.79 2.59
CA ALA A 294 -22.26 -12.37 2.82
C ALA A 294 -22.17 -13.53 3.81
N ASN A 295 -23.24 -13.77 4.58
CA ASN A 295 -23.36 -14.90 5.51
C ASN A 295 -22.15 -15.02 6.46
N ASP A 296 -21.74 -16.25 6.77
CA ASP A 296 -20.64 -16.56 7.70
C ASP A 296 -19.24 -16.52 7.05
N ASP A 297 -19.12 -16.13 5.77
CA ASP A 297 -17.86 -16.18 5.02
C ASP A 297 -16.79 -15.25 5.62
N GLY A 298 -17.21 -14.12 6.20
CA GLY A 298 -16.29 -13.21 6.88
C GLY A 298 -15.68 -13.84 8.13
N LEU A 299 -16.44 -14.64 8.90
CA LEU A 299 -15.94 -15.39 10.05
C LEU A 299 -15.03 -16.53 9.61
N ALA A 300 -15.39 -17.22 8.52
CA ALA A 300 -14.53 -18.23 7.91
C ALA A 300 -13.19 -17.63 7.45
N PHE A 301 -13.18 -16.42 6.90
CA PHE A 301 -11.94 -15.73 6.56
C PHE A 301 -11.11 -15.35 7.80
N VAL A 302 -11.75 -14.91 8.90
CA VAL A 302 -11.05 -14.67 10.18
C VAL A 302 -10.35 -15.93 10.66
N GLU A 303 -11.05 -17.08 10.65
CA GLU A 303 -10.48 -18.37 11.02
C GLU A 303 -9.34 -18.77 10.08
N TRP A 304 -9.53 -18.61 8.77
CA TRP A 304 -8.51 -18.89 7.76
C TRP A 304 -7.23 -18.06 8.00
N ARG A 305 -7.38 -16.75 8.23
CA ARG A 305 -6.28 -15.82 8.48
C ARG A 305 -5.60 -16.09 9.83
N SER A 306 -6.34 -16.59 10.83
CA SER A 306 -5.80 -16.90 12.18
C SER A 306 -4.65 -17.91 12.18
N ARG A 307 -4.51 -18.71 11.11
CA ARG A 307 -3.40 -19.66 10.91
C ARG A 307 -2.03 -18.98 10.79
N LEU A 308 -2.00 -17.69 10.42
CA LEU A 308 -0.79 -16.90 10.31
C LEU A 308 -0.28 -16.50 11.69
N ASN A 309 1.04 -16.49 11.87
CA ASN A 309 1.63 -16.01 13.10
C ASN A 309 1.63 -14.48 13.17
N GLU A 310 0.98 -13.95 14.20
CA GLU A 310 0.90 -12.51 14.50
C GLU A 310 2.12 -11.99 15.27
N LYS A 311 2.84 -12.86 15.99
CA LYS A 311 3.97 -12.44 16.81
C LYS A 311 5.14 -12.04 15.91
N PHE A 312 5.64 -10.83 16.12
CA PHE A 312 6.82 -10.31 15.44
C PHE A 312 7.75 -9.67 16.45
N GLU A 313 9.00 -10.14 16.45
CA GLU A 313 10.09 -9.48 17.16
C GLU A 313 10.80 -8.56 16.17
N PRO A 314 10.82 -7.24 16.37
CA PRO A 314 11.52 -6.32 15.49
C PRO A 314 13.03 -6.62 15.47
N PRO A 315 13.72 -6.40 14.34
CA PRO A 315 15.16 -6.59 14.30
C PRO A 315 15.87 -5.62 15.25
N PHE A 316 16.85 -6.11 16.00
CA PHE A 316 17.59 -5.33 17.00
C PHE A 316 18.70 -4.46 16.39
N ASN A 317 19.16 -4.78 15.18
CA ASN A 317 20.22 -4.05 14.48
C ASN A 317 20.12 -4.16 12.95
N LYS A 318 20.97 -3.41 12.24
CA LYS A 318 21.03 -3.38 10.77
C LYS A 318 21.34 -4.76 10.20
N ASP A 319 22.31 -5.48 10.75
CA ASP A 319 22.74 -6.79 10.22
C ASP A 319 21.62 -7.83 10.28
N GLN A 320 20.87 -7.89 11.37
CA GLN A 320 19.72 -8.78 11.49
C GLN A 320 18.60 -8.37 10.51
N ARG A 321 18.34 -7.07 10.35
CA ARG A 321 17.37 -6.57 9.37
C ARG A 321 17.75 -6.99 7.95
N LEU A 322 19.03 -6.97 7.62
CA LEU A 322 19.58 -7.39 6.32
C LEU A 322 19.50 -8.89 6.13
N LYS A 323 19.95 -9.67 7.12
CA LYS A 323 19.89 -11.13 7.10
C LYS A 323 18.46 -11.61 6.87
N ARG A 324 17.49 -11.02 7.58
CA ARG A 324 16.08 -11.33 7.39
C ARG A 324 15.63 -11.01 5.96
N LEU A 325 15.98 -9.84 5.43
CA LEU A 325 15.62 -9.48 4.05
C LEU A 325 16.24 -10.45 3.02
N ALA A 326 17.48 -10.90 3.23
CA ALA A 326 18.12 -11.94 2.42
C ALA A 326 17.35 -13.25 2.50
N ASN A 327 16.98 -13.70 3.71
CA ASN A 327 16.17 -14.89 3.89
C ASN A 327 14.81 -14.79 3.15
N LEU A 328 14.21 -13.60 3.10
CA LEU A 328 12.96 -13.38 2.36
C LEU A 328 13.17 -13.48 0.84
N ALA A 329 14.25 -12.89 0.33
CA ALA A 329 14.63 -12.98 -1.08
C ALA A 329 14.90 -14.43 -1.48
N ASP A 330 15.68 -15.16 -0.68
CA ASP A 330 15.97 -16.58 -0.89
C ASP A 330 14.70 -17.44 -0.84
N TYR A 331 13.79 -17.15 0.09
CA TYR A 331 12.49 -17.83 0.15
C TYR A 331 11.69 -17.60 -1.14
N ALA A 332 11.56 -16.34 -1.58
CA ALA A 332 10.83 -15.99 -2.79
C ALA A 332 11.43 -16.71 -4.01
N LYS A 333 12.77 -16.72 -4.14
CA LYS A 333 13.49 -17.44 -5.20
C LYS A 333 13.27 -18.95 -5.14
N GLY A 334 13.21 -19.52 -3.94
CA GLY A 334 12.96 -20.95 -3.72
C GLY A 334 11.56 -21.41 -4.15
N LEU A 335 10.60 -20.49 -4.28
CA LEU A 335 9.27 -20.78 -4.83
C LEU A 335 9.19 -20.67 -6.36
N CYS A 336 10.21 -20.13 -7.01
CA CYS A 336 10.25 -19.97 -8.46
C CYS A 336 10.81 -21.24 -9.12
N ASP A 337 10.17 -21.68 -10.19
CA ASP A 337 10.62 -22.86 -10.96
C ASP A 337 11.51 -22.45 -12.13
N MET A 338 11.22 -21.31 -12.77
CA MET A 338 11.94 -20.83 -13.95
C MET A 338 13.23 -20.10 -13.58
N SER A 339 14.26 -20.22 -14.42
CA SER A 339 15.51 -19.44 -14.30
C SER A 339 15.24 -17.95 -14.37
N ASP A 340 14.42 -17.52 -15.33
CA ASP A 340 14.17 -16.10 -15.61
C ASP A 340 13.48 -15.41 -14.42
N GLU A 341 12.60 -16.13 -13.71
CA GLU A 341 11.97 -15.64 -12.48
C GLU A 341 12.99 -15.46 -11.34
N LYS A 342 13.97 -16.36 -11.24
CA LYS A 342 15.06 -16.27 -10.25
C LYS A 342 16.01 -15.14 -10.59
N ASP A 343 16.35 -14.99 -11.87
CA ASP A 343 17.21 -13.91 -12.38
C ASP A 343 16.57 -12.54 -12.13
N ALA A 344 15.25 -12.41 -12.32
CA ALA A 344 14.52 -11.19 -12.00
C ALA A 344 14.60 -10.84 -10.50
N LEU A 345 14.51 -11.83 -9.61
CA LEU A 345 14.66 -11.61 -8.16
C LEU A 345 16.10 -11.27 -7.77
N ASP A 346 17.10 -11.82 -8.48
CA ASP A 346 18.52 -11.46 -8.32
C ASP A 346 18.83 -10.05 -8.82
N GLU A 347 18.18 -9.61 -9.91
CA GLU A 347 18.24 -8.24 -10.38
C GLU A 347 17.64 -7.28 -9.35
N VAL A 348 16.46 -7.61 -8.81
CA VAL A 348 15.87 -6.83 -7.70
C VAL A 348 16.82 -6.78 -6.50
N TRP A 349 17.44 -7.89 -6.13
CA TRP A 349 18.44 -7.89 -5.06
C TRP A 349 19.61 -6.95 -5.39
N ARG A 350 20.18 -7.06 -6.59
CA ARG A 350 21.33 -6.24 -7.02
C ARG A 350 21.05 -4.76 -7.22
N GLU A 351 19.87 -4.39 -7.68
CA GLU A 351 19.57 -3.01 -8.09
C GLU A 351 18.79 -2.24 -7.04
N TRP A 352 17.98 -2.95 -6.25
CA TRP A 352 17.12 -2.34 -5.24
C TRP A 352 17.59 -2.65 -3.81
N THR A 353 18.40 -3.69 -3.60
CA THR A 353 18.79 -4.13 -2.25
C THR A 353 20.27 -3.94 -1.93
N LEU A 354 21.19 -4.33 -2.82
CA LEU A 354 22.65 -4.20 -2.61
C LEU A 354 23.18 -2.77 -2.59
N PRO A 355 22.73 -1.81 -3.45
CA PRO A 355 23.24 -0.45 -3.41
C PRO A 355 22.96 0.24 -2.07
N TYR A 356 22.04 -0.31 -1.28
CA TYR A 356 21.73 0.07 0.10
C TYR A 356 22.69 -0.54 1.15
N LEU A 357 23.34 -1.66 0.84
CA LEU A 357 24.36 -2.28 1.72
C LEU A 357 25.66 -1.47 1.73
N ASP A 358 26.06 -0.95 0.57
CA ASP A 358 27.40 -0.36 0.38
C ASP A 358 27.48 1.14 0.74
N GLY A 359 26.36 1.76 1.15
CA GLY A 359 26.34 3.16 1.61
C GLY A 359 26.63 4.19 0.52
N ASN A 360 26.49 3.84 -0.76
CA ASN A 360 26.65 4.80 -1.85
C ASN A 360 25.31 5.50 -2.14
N PRO A 361 25.25 6.85 -2.06
CA PRO A 361 24.04 7.63 -2.32
C PRO A 361 23.50 7.51 -3.75
#